data_AF-A0A524IUM9-F1
#
_entry.id   AF-A0A524IUM9-F1
#
_cell.length_a   1.000
_cell.length_b   1.000
_cell.length_c   1.000
_cell.angle_alpha   90.00
_cell.angle_beta   90.00
_cell.angle_gamma   90.00
#
_symmetry.space_group_name_H-M   'P 1'
#
loop_
_entity.id
_entity.type
_entity.pdbx_description
1 polymer ?
#
loop_
_entity_poly.entity_id
_entity_poly.type
_entity_poly.pdbx_seq_one_letter_code
_entity_poly.pdbx_strand_id
1 'polypeptide(L)'
;DYNGIKTQIEVHVAAECETEELSTMALARANNQQGRIIRVMSLPVALAHKLAAWNERRLMRDLYDAWFHGYTPNLVTTAWVGFDRPSRIRTDAQGGQDAAPINAEVLKWYYENHPPPPPWIRPSTLVTREVDKTTGLLANAWCPTELIYSESYIPGTEPHESCDIHGPWGTLVRPGEQAQDSAAAPITDGFEF
;
A
#
# COMPACT_ATOMS: atom_id res chain seq x y z
N ASP A 1 25.35 -21.98 13.08
CA ASP A 1 26.56 -21.36 13.67
C ASP A 1 27.68 -21.34 12.65
N TYR A 2 27.99 -20.16 12.10
CA TYR A 2 29.20 -19.93 11.31
C TYR A 2 29.95 -18.77 11.99
N ASN A 3 31.18 -18.99 12.45
CA ASN A 3 32.00 -17.99 13.15
C ASN A 3 31.37 -17.33 14.40
N GLY A 4 30.47 -18.03 15.10
CA GLY A 4 29.80 -17.49 16.30
C GLY A 4 28.82 -16.35 16.01
N ILE A 5 28.39 -16.20 14.75
CA ILE A 5 27.26 -15.36 14.34
C ILE A 5 26.03 -16.26 14.25
N LYS A 6 24.97 -15.89 14.96
CA LYS A 6 23.68 -16.55 14.97
C LYS A 6 22.67 -15.71 14.21
N THR A 7 21.98 -16.34 13.27
CA THR A 7 20.77 -15.76 12.68
C THR A 7 19.68 -15.82 13.72
N GLN A 8 19.06 -14.69 13.97
CA GLN A 8 17.93 -14.57 14.88
C GLN A 8 16.68 -14.36 14.03
N ILE A 9 15.62 -15.06 14.41
CA ILE A 9 14.30 -14.94 13.81
C ILE A 9 13.36 -14.62 14.96
N GLU A 10 12.70 -13.47 14.87
CA GLU A 10 11.66 -13.06 15.81
C GLU A 10 10.33 -13.00 15.07
N VAL A 11 9.31 -13.64 15.64
CA VAL A 11 7.97 -13.65 15.07
C VAL A 11 6.98 -13.20 16.13
N HIS A 12 6.25 -12.14 15.82
CA HIS A 12 5.20 -11.59 16.68
C HIS A 12 3.85 -11.88 16.04
N VAL A 13 2.93 -12.43 16.84
CA VAL A 13 1.57 -12.76 16.42
C VAL A 13 0.59 -12.11 17.37
N ALA A 14 -0.39 -11.39 16.83
CA ALA A 14 -1.47 -10.79 17.60
C ALA A 14 -2.82 -11.19 17.00
N ALA A 15 -3.76 -11.55 17.87
CA ALA A 15 -5.15 -11.84 17.50
C ALA A 15 -5.97 -10.55 17.28
N GLU A 16 -5.52 -9.45 17.88
CA GLU A 16 -6.13 -8.13 17.73
C GLU A 16 -5.02 -7.12 17.39
N CYS A 17 -5.30 -6.30 16.38
CA CYS A 17 -4.44 -5.19 15.99
C CYS A 17 -5.33 -3.99 15.75
N GLU A 18 -4.98 -2.86 16.34
CA GLU A 18 -5.62 -1.59 15.98
C GLU A 18 -5.33 -1.31 14.50
N THR A 19 -6.36 -0.86 13.78
CA THR A 19 -6.27 -0.63 12.34
C THR A 19 -6.95 0.66 11.96
N GLU A 20 -6.46 1.25 10.88
CA GLU A 20 -7.00 2.47 10.29
C GLU A 20 -7.36 2.20 8.83
N GLU A 21 -8.38 2.90 8.34
CA GLU A 21 -8.77 2.85 6.94
C GLU A 21 -7.94 3.86 6.16
N LEU A 22 -7.30 3.41 5.08
CA LEU A 22 -6.55 4.26 4.18
C LEU A 22 -7.10 4.13 2.76
N SER A 23 -7.13 5.27 2.07
CA SER A 23 -7.41 5.31 0.65
C SER A 23 -6.13 5.13 -0.16
N THR A 24 -6.12 4.14 -1.06
CA THR A 24 -5.02 3.99 -2.03
C THR A 24 -5.17 4.90 -3.25
N MET A 25 -6.18 5.77 -3.26
CA MET A 25 -6.59 6.54 -4.44
C MET A 25 -5.46 7.41 -5.01
N ALA A 26 -4.66 8.08 -4.18
CA ALA A 26 -3.55 8.90 -4.66
C ALA A 26 -2.53 8.07 -5.47
N LEU A 27 -2.16 6.89 -4.97
CA LEU A 27 -1.25 5.98 -5.66
C LEU A 27 -1.89 5.33 -6.89
N ALA A 28 -3.16 4.91 -6.77
CA ALA A 28 -3.88 4.23 -7.83
C ALA A 28 -4.07 5.15 -9.05
N ARG A 29 -4.44 6.42 -8.83
CA ARG A 29 -4.56 7.42 -9.91
C ARG A 29 -3.25 7.65 -10.64
N ALA A 30 -2.14 7.76 -9.89
CA ALA A 30 -0.81 7.92 -10.49
C ALA A 30 -0.42 6.74 -11.41
N ASN A 31 -1.06 5.56 -11.26
CA ASN A 31 -0.81 4.37 -12.05
C ASN A 31 -1.99 3.98 -12.97
N ASN A 32 -2.96 4.88 -13.16
CA ASN A 32 -4.17 4.63 -13.94
C ASN A 32 -4.95 3.37 -13.47
N GLN A 33 -5.00 3.16 -12.16
CA GLN A 33 -5.74 2.09 -11.50
C GLN A 33 -6.87 2.67 -10.64
N GLN A 34 -7.87 1.84 -10.35
CA GLN A 34 -8.96 2.21 -9.45
C GLN A 34 -8.48 2.13 -7.99
N GLY A 35 -8.69 3.24 -7.27
CA GLY A 35 -8.43 3.32 -5.83
C GLY A 35 -9.28 2.30 -5.05
N ARG A 36 -8.73 1.84 -3.93
CA ARG A 36 -9.42 0.98 -2.98
C ARG A 36 -9.26 1.55 -1.59
N ILE A 37 -10.28 1.35 -0.76
CA ILE A 37 -10.10 1.51 0.68
C ILE A 37 -9.53 0.19 1.20
N ILE A 38 -8.37 0.29 1.82
CA ILE A 38 -7.73 -0.82 2.52
C ILE A 38 -7.71 -0.52 4.00
N ARG A 39 -7.65 -1.58 4.79
CA ARG A 39 -7.39 -1.49 6.22
C ARG A 39 -5.92 -1.81 6.46
N VAL A 40 -5.22 -0.94 7.16
CA VAL A 40 -3.82 -1.13 7.55
C VAL A 40 -3.72 -1.11 9.07
N MET A 41 -2.62 -1.64 9.61
CA MET A 41 -2.29 -1.47 11.04
C MET A 41 -2.22 0.03 11.37
N SER A 42 -2.72 0.42 12.55
CA SER A 42 -2.67 1.83 12.98
C SER A 42 -1.23 2.31 12.98
N LEU A 43 -1.02 3.59 12.65
CA LEU A 43 0.33 4.13 12.53
C LEU A 43 1.16 3.97 13.81
N PRO A 44 0.62 4.12 15.04
CA PRO A 44 1.38 3.87 16.27
C PRO A 44 1.91 2.43 16.36
N VAL A 45 1.10 1.44 15.98
CA VAL A 45 1.49 0.02 15.99
C VAL A 45 2.45 -0.29 14.85
N ALA A 46 2.18 0.23 13.65
CA ALA A 46 3.02 0.03 12.48
C ALA A 46 4.40 0.70 12.61
N LEU A 47 4.48 1.90 13.19
CA LEU A 47 5.74 2.63 13.39
C LEU A 47 6.62 1.98 14.47
N ALA A 48 6.03 1.42 15.53
CA ALA A 48 6.78 0.66 16.53
C ALA A 48 7.56 -0.51 15.88
N HIS A 49 6.95 -1.19 14.91
CA HIS A 49 7.61 -2.27 14.18
C HIS A 49 8.50 -1.79 13.02
N LYS A 50 8.16 -0.68 12.35
CA LYS A 50 8.94 -0.17 11.20
C LYS A 50 10.21 0.59 11.61
N LEU A 51 10.26 1.22 12.79
CA LEU A 51 11.48 1.83 13.31
C LEU A 51 12.59 0.79 13.57
N ALA A 52 12.25 -0.49 13.74
CA ALA A 52 13.21 -1.58 13.81
C ALA A 52 13.79 -2.00 12.44
N ALA A 53 13.17 -1.60 11.32
CA ALA A 53 13.68 -1.84 9.96
C ALA A 53 14.61 -0.72 9.47
N TRP A 54 14.59 0.46 10.10
CA TRP A 54 15.34 1.64 9.68
C TRP A 54 16.65 1.79 10.46
N ASN A 55 17.53 0.80 10.37
CA ASN A 55 18.93 0.93 10.79
C ASN A 55 19.85 1.02 9.56
N GLU A 56 19.61 2.01 8.70
CA GLU A 56 20.51 2.34 7.58
C GLU A 56 21.79 3.00 8.09
N ARG A 57 22.73 2.20 8.59
CA ARG A 57 24.10 2.69 8.84
C ARG A 57 24.88 2.73 7.52
N ARG A 58 24.79 3.90 6.87
CA ARG A 58 25.77 4.53 5.96
C ARG A 58 25.86 4.15 4.49
N LEU A 59 25.16 3.16 3.93
CA LEU A 59 25.02 3.02 2.47
C LEU A 59 23.67 2.34 2.16
N MET A 60 22.89 2.87 1.21
CA MET A 60 21.55 2.40 0.79
C MET A 60 21.52 0.96 0.20
N ARG A 61 22.57 0.16 0.41
CA ARG A 61 22.74 -1.17 -0.19
C ARG A 61 22.93 -2.28 0.83
N ASP A 62 23.20 -1.98 2.10
CA ASP A 62 23.49 -3.03 3.08
C ASP A 62 22.37 -3.11 4.10
N LEU A 63 21.51 -4.13 3.95
CA LEU A 63 20.39 -4.36 4.86
C LEU A 63 20.78 -5.40 5.91
N TYR A 64 20.71 -4.98 7.18
CA TYR A 64 21.06 -5.76 8.37
C TYR A 64 19.84 -6.41 9.01
N ASP A 65 18.67 -5.84 8.76
CA ASP A 65 17.39 -6.23 9.32
C ASP A 65 16.37 -6.34 8.19
N ALA A 66 15.70 -7.49 8.08
CA ALA A 66 14.60 -7.68 7.13
C ALA A 66 13.31 -7.94 7.90
N TRP A 67 12.33 -7.05 7.72
CA TRP A 67 11.01 -7.16 8.35
C TRP A 67 9.93 -7.40 7.31
N PHE A 68 8.99 -8.30 7.61
CA PHE A 68 7.77 -8.46 6.84
C PHE A 68 6.55 -8.54 7.77
N HIS A 69 5.46 -7.94 7.34
CA HIS A 69 4.18 -7.95 8.04
C HIS A 69 3.15 -8.64 7.17
N GLY A 70 2.65 -9.78 7.62
CA GLY A 70 1.54 -10.50 7.02
C GLY A 70 0.25 -10.23 7.78
N TYR A 71 -0.88 -10.21 7.07
CA TYR A 71 -2.17 -10.01 7.69
C TYR A 71 -3.26 -10.80 6.98
N THR A 72 -4.20 -11.26 7.78
CA THR A 72 -5.50 -11.78 7.38
C THR A 72 -6.59 -11.02 8.14
N PRO A 73 -7.88 -11.22 7.83
CA PRO A 73 -8.96 -10.54 8.55
C PRO A 73 -8.98 -10.75 10.06
N ASN A 74 -8.35 -11.81 10.57
CA ASN A 74 -8.39 -12.16 11.99
C ASN A 74 -7.01 -12.39 12.62
N LEU A 75 -5.91 -12.17 11.88
CA LEU A 75 -4.55 -12.31 12.40
C LEU A 75 -3.61 -11.31 11.79
N VAL A 76 -2.68 -10.83 12.61
CA VAL A 76 -1.50 -10.10 12.17
C VAL A 76 -0.26 -10.89 12.58
N THR A 77 0.64 -11.09 11.63
CA THR A 77 1.93 -11.72 11.85
C THR A 77 3.05 -10.79 11.40
N THR A 78 4.10 -10.72 12.18
CA THR A 78 5.31 -9.97 11.83
C THR A 78 6.49 -10.90 11.98
N ALA A 79 7.38 -10.93 10.99
CA ALA A 79 8.61 -11.69 11.03
C ALA A 79 9.77 -10.75 10.81
N TRP A 80 10.80 -10.92 11.62
CA TRP A 80 12.09 -10.28 11.48
C TRP A 80 13.17 -11.32 11.29
N VAL A 81 14.13 -10.98 10.45
CA VAL A 81 15.36 -11.72 10.23
C VAL A 81 16.54 -10.78 10.36
N GLY A 82 17.52 -11.19 11.16
CA GLY A 82 18.79 -10.49 11.32
C GLY A 82 19.80 -11.34 12.06
N PHE A 83 20.83 -10.71 12.61
CA PHE A 83 21.87 -11.38 13.39
C PHE A 83 22.03 -10.72 14.76
N ASP A 84 22.22 -11.54 15.81
CA ASP A 84 22.46 -11.06 17.19
C ASP A 84 23.61 -10.04 17.25
N ARG A 85 24.66 -10.28 16.46
CA ARG A 85 25.74 -9.32 16.22
C ARG A 85 25.49 -8.66 14.87
N PRO A 86 25.33 -7.33 14.80
CA PRO A 86 25.02 -6.64 13.56
C PRO A 86 25.98 -7.04 12.43
N SER A 87 25.46 -7.80 11.48
CA SER A 87 26.13 -8.23 10.26
C SER A 87 25.19 -8.04 9.09
N ARG A 88 25.74 -7.79 7.91
CA ARG A 88 24.95 -7.65 6.68
C ARG A 88 24.27 -8.98 6.39
N ILE A 89 22.98 -8.94 6.03
CA ILE A 89 22.26 -10.11 5.50
C ILE A 89 22.78 -10.37 4.08
N ARG A 90 22.56 -9.41 3.17
CA ARG A 90 23.23 -9.26 1.87
C ARG A 90 22.95 -7.86 1.27
N THR A 91 23.55 -7.59 0.11
CA THR A 91 23.51 -6.29 -0.60
C THR A 91 22.12 -5.89 -1.17
N ASP A 92 21.14 -6.77 -1.09
CA ASP A 92 19.77 -6.54 -1.61
C ASP A 92 18.72 -7.28 -0.76
N ALA A 93 19.03 -7.55 0.51
CA ALA A 93 18.08 -8.21 1.41
C ALA A 93 16.79 -7.38 1.48
N GLN A 94 15.63 -8.01 1.38
CA GLN A 94 14.34 -7.33 1.33
C GLN A 94 13.36 -8.07 2.23
N GLY A 95 12.55 -7.34 2.98
CA GLY A 95 11.48 -7.94 3.79
C GLY A 95 10.60 -8.91 2.99
N GLY A 96 10.26 -8.53 1.76
CA GLY A 96 9.46 -9.35 0.83
C GLY A 96 10.11 -10.68 0.39
N GLN A 97 11.44 -10.78 0.42
CA GLN A 97 12.18 -11.97 -0.02
C GLN A 97 12.70 -12.78 1.17
N ASP A 98 13.20 -12.11 2.20
CA ASP A 98 13.92 -12.73 3.31
C ASP A 98 13.04 -13.02 4.52
N ALA A 99 12.03 -12.17 4.79
CA ALA A 99 11.14 -12.33 5.94
C ALA A 99 9.71 -12.77 5.56
N ALA A 100 9.24 -12.49 4.35
CA ALA A 100 7.90 -12.89 3.90
C ALA A 100 7.67 -14.41 3.88
N PRO A 101 8.62 -15.25 3.43
CA PRO A 101 8.43 -16.70 3.46
C PRO A 101 8.20 -17.25 4.87
N ILE A 102 8.82 -16.64 5.88
CA ILE A 102 8.63 -17.03 7.29
C ILE A 102 7.18 -16.75 7.71
N ASN A 103 6.66 -15.56 7.41
CA ASN A 103 5.25 -15.24 7.66
C ASN A 103 4.30 -16.17 6.90
N ALA A 104 4.62 -16.51 5.65
CA ALA A 104 3.80 -17.41 4.85
C ALA A 104 3.69 -18.80 5.49
N GLU A 105 4.81 -19.37 5.96
CA GLU A 105 4.81 -20.66 6.66
C GLU A 105 4.06 -20.59 8.01
N VAL A 106 4.21 -19.50 8.77
CA VAL A 106 3.48 -19.30 10.04
C VAL A 106 1.98 -19.22 9.81
N LEU A 107 1.53 -18.43 8.84
CA LEU A 107 0.11 -18.30 8.49
C LEU A 107 -0.43 -19.62 7.95
N LYS A 108 0.31 -20.30 7.09
CA LYS A 108 -0.05 -21.62 6.56
C LYS A 108 -0.24 -22.64 7.68
N TRP A 109 0.76 -22.79 8.55
CA TRP A 109 0.68 -23.70 9.70
C TRP A 109 -0.51 -23.36 10.61
N TYR A 110 -0.76 -22.07 10.87
CA TYR A 110 -1.90 -21.66 11.69
C TYR A 110 -3.23 -22.13 11.07
N TYR A 111 -3.46 -21.84 9.79
CA TYR A 111 -4.71 -22.18 9.11
C TYR A 111 -4.85 -23.65 8.72
N GLU A 112 -3.77 -24.44 8.73
CA GLU A 112 -3.87 -25.90 8.68
C GLU A 112 -4.47 -26.49 9.97
N ASN A 113 -4.40 -25.76 11.08
CA ASN A 113 -4.83 -26.22 12.41
C ASN A 113 -6.02 -25.42 12.98
N HIS A 114 -6.51 -24.41 12.27
CA HIS A 114 -7.59 -23.51 12.69
C HIS A 114 -8.57 -23.25 11.55
N PRO A 115 -9.78 -22.72 11.82
CA PRO A 115 -10.70 -22.31 10.76
C PRO A 115 -10.05 -21.33 9.77
N PRO A 116 -10.38 -21.41 8.48
CA PRO A 116 -9.83 -20.50 7.47
C PRO A 116 -10.15 -19.04 7.82
N PRO A 117 -9.35 -18.08 7.31
CA PRO A 117 -9.60 -16.68 7.56
C PRO A 117 -11.02 -16.31 7.10
N PRO A 118 -11.77 -15.49 7.85
CA PRO A 118 -13.05 -14.99 7.38
C PRO A 118 -12.85 -14.11 6.13
N PRO A 119 -13.90 -13.82 5.35
CA PRO A 119 -13.78 -12.88 4.24
C PRO A 119 -13.48 -11.46 4.75
N TRP A 120 -12.80 -10.67 3.93
CA TRP A 120 -12.70 -9.22 4.17
C TRP A 120 -14.09 -8.59 4.08
N ILE A 121 -14.55 -7.98 5.17
CA ILE A 121 -15.84 -7.29 5.20
C ILE A 121 -15.60 -5.82 4.85
N ARG A 122 -16.29 -5.34 3.82
CA ARG A 122 -16.32 -3.91 3.50
C ARG A 122 -16.96 -3.15 4.67
N PRO A 123 -16.30 -2.14 5.24
CA PRO A 123 -16.90 -1.30 6.28
C PRO A 123 -18.17 -0.61 5.75
N SER A 124 -19.26 -0.68 6.51
CA SER A 124 -20.54 -0.06 6.15
C SER A 124 -20.51 1.47 6.24
N THR A 125 -19.49 2.02 6.89
CA THR A 125 -19.24 3.45 7.02
C THR A 125 -18.79 4.11 5.72
N LEU A 126 -18.28 3.34 4.76
CA LEU A 126 -17.78 3.90 3.49
C LEU A 126 -18.93 4.49 2.65
N VAL A 127 -18.72 5.71 2.17
CA VAL A 127 -19.66 6.34 1.24
C VAL A 127 -19.26 6.05 -0.19
N THR A 128 -20.24 5.81 -1.07
CA THR A 128 -19.98 5.58 -2.50
C THR A 128 -20.46 6.79 -3.30
N ARG A 129 -19.68 7.21 -4.30
CA ARG A 129 -20.00 8.31 -5.23
C ARG A 129 -19.69 7.90 -6.66
N GLU A 130 -20.47 8.43 -7.59
CA GLU A 130 -20.16 8.38 -9.02
C GLU A 130 -19.22 9.54 -9.34
N VAL A 131 -18.07 9.21 -9.93
CA VAL A 131 -16.95 10.14 -10.11
C VAL A 131 -16.53 10.13 -11.57
N ASP A 132 -16.18 11.31 -12.07
CA ASP A 132 -15.61 11.50 -13.40
C ASP A 132 -14.10 11.18 -13.38
N LYS A 133 -13.64 10.23 -14.21
CA LYS A 133 -12.25 9.74 -14.26
C LYS A 133 -11.23 10.84 -14.56
N THR A 134 -11.65 11.84 -15.33
CA THR A 134 -10.79 12.93 -15.79
C THR A 134 -10.56 13.97 -14.70
N THR A 135 -11.61 14.40 -14.00
CA THR A 135 -11.52 15.47 -12.99
C THR A 135 -11.36 14.94 -11.57
N GLY A 136 -11.82 13.72 -11.32
CA GLY A 136 -11.96 13.18 -9.98
C GLY A 136 -13.06 13.81 -9.13
N LEU A 137 -13.95 14.60 -9.75
CA LEU A 137 -15.09 15.25 -9.11
C LEU A 137 -16.37 14.43 -9.29
N LEU A 138 -17.46 14.82 -8.61
CA LEU A 138 -18.74 14.13 -8.73
C LEU A 138 -19.23 14.19 -10.17
N ALA A 139 -19.50 13.03 -10.77
CA ALA A 139 -20.03 12.94 -12.11
C ALA A 139 -21.37 13.68 -12.20
N ASN A 140 -21.57 14.41 -13.29
CA ASN A 140 -22.81 15.10 -13.60
C ASN A 140 -23.50 14.42 -14.79
N ALA A 141 -24.70 14.89 -15.14
CA ALA A 141 -25.51 14.26 -16.19
C ALA A 141 -24.87 14.30 -17.58
N TRP A 142 -23.88 15.17 -17.81
CA TRP A 142 -23.24 15.36 -19.11
C TRP A 142 -21.90 14.64 -19.22
N CYS A 143 -21.44 14.00 -18.14
CA CYS A 143 -20.25 13.16 -18.16
C CYS A 143 -20.50 11.93 -19.06
N PRO A 144 -19.61 11.62 -20.02
CA PRO A 144 -19.69 10.39 -20.79
C PRO A 144 -19.66 9.17 -19.88
N THR A 145 -20.56 8.20 -20.10
CA THR A 145 -20.73 7.03 -19.24
C THR A 145 -19.43 6.24 -19.05
N GLU A 146 -18.57 6.19 -20.08
CA GLU A 146 -17.26 5.54 -20.05
C GLU A 146 -16.24 6.23 -19.13
N LEU A 147 -16.44 7.52 -18.85
CA LEU A 147 -15.63 8.30 -17.93
C LEU A 147 -16.21 8.32 -16.51
N ILE A 148 -17.41 7.75 -16.29
CA ILE A 148 -17.98 7.63 -14.95
C ILE A 148 -17.54 6.31 -14.32
N TYR A 149 -17.17 6.35 -13.04
CA TYR A 149 -16.94 5.15 -12.24
C TYR A 149 -17.44 5.33 -10.81
N SER A 150 -17.82 4.22 -10.20
CA SER A 150 -18.22 4.18 -8.79
C SER A 150 -16.99 4.06 -7.89
N GLU A 151 -16.85 4.97 -6.93
CA GLU A 151 -15.73 4.98 -6.00
C GLU A 151 -16.19 5.07 -4.55
N SER A 152 -15.44 4.41 -3.66
CA SER A 152 -15.69 4.38 -2.22
C SER A 152 -14.74 5.32 -1.49
N TYR A 153 -15.28 6.10 -0.55
CA TYR A 153 -14.56 7.09 0.22
C TYR A 153 -14.75 6.85 1.72
N ILE A 154 -13.73 7.21 2.49
CA ILE A 154 -13.88 7.40 3.94
C ILE A 154 -14.76 8.64 4.13
N PRO A 155 -15.77 8.62 5.01
CA PRO A 155 -16.63 9.79 5.23
C PRO A 155 -15.84 11.09 5.43
N GLY A 156 -16.18 12.12 4.66
CA GLY A 156 -15.54 13.43 4.69
C GLY A 156 -14.35 13.58 3.74
N THR A 157 -13.92 12.49 3.08
CA THR A 157 -12.86 12.52 2.05
C THR A 157 -13.39 12.50 0.63
N GLU A 158 -14.72 12.37 0.44
CA GLU A 158 -15.32 12.40 -0.89
C GLU A 158 -15.27 13.79 -1.54
N PRO A 159 -15.25 13.86 -2.88
CA PRO A 159 -15.46 15.13 -3.57
C PRO A 159 -16.88 15.65 -3.29
N HIS A 160 -16.99 16.97 -3.10
CA HIS A 160 -18.27 17.66 -2.89
C HIS A 160 -18.66 18.51 -4.11
N GLU A 161 -17.69 18.80 -4.98
CA GLU A 161 -17.90 19.58 -6.19
C GLU A 161 -18.30 18.67 -7.36
N SER A 162 -19.13 19.21 -8.24
CA SER A 162 -19.52 18.53 -9.48
C SER A 162 -18.47 18.73 -10.56
N CYS A 163 -18.33 17.74 -11.44
CA CYS A 163 -17.52 17.83 -12.65
C CYS A 163 -17.81 19.13 -13.39
N ASP A 164 -16.73 19.88 -13.66
CA ASP A 164 -16.73 21.21 -14.26
C ASP A 164 -16.33 21.19 -15.73
N ILE A 165 -15.84 20.05 -16.24
CA ILE A 165 -15.45 19.91 -17.64
C ILE A 165 -16.58 19.38 -18.52
N HIS A 166 -17.52 18.58 -18.02
CA HIS A 166 -18.59 18.04 -18.86
C HIS A 166 -19.85 18.91 -18.74
N GLY A 167 -20.13 19.68 -19.78
CA GLY A 167 -21.22 20.66 -19.85
C GLY A 167 -22.26 20.33 -20.92
N PRO A 168 -23.43 21.00 -20.93
CA PRO A 168 -24.47 20.79 -21.94
C PRO A 168 -24.00 21.25 -23.34
N TRP A 169 -22.90 21.99 -23.40
CA TRP A 169 -22.27 22.50 -24.62
C TRP A 169 -21.03 21.69 -25.04
N GLY A 170 -20.80 20.52 -24.42
CA GLY A 170 -19.63 19.67 -24.64
C GLY A 170 -18.56 19.78 -23.54
N THR A 171 -17.37 19.24 -23.81
CA THR A 171 -16.25 19.22 -22.86
C THR A 171 -15.52 20.56 -22.83
N LEU A 172 -15.44 21.18 -21.65
CA LEU A 172 -14.69 22.39 -21.35
C LEU A 172 -13.25 22.02 -20.97
N VAL A 173 -12.27 22.79 -21.45
CA VAL A 173 -10.87 22.63 -21.05
C VAL A 173 -10.62 23.47 -19.81
N ARG A 174 -10.09 22.87 -18.73
CA ARG A 174 -9.70 23.60 -17.53
C ARG A 174 -8.58 24.60 -17.85
N PRO A 175 -8.71 25.89 -17.46
CA PRO A 175 -7.62 26.84 -17.62
C PRO A 175 -6.38 26.38 -16.83
N GLY A 176 -5.29 26.06 -17.54
CA GLY A 176 -4.03 25.58 -16.96
C GLY A 176 -3.66 24.13 -17.29
N GLU A 177 -4.57 23.36 -17.88
CA GLU A 177 -4.33 21.97 -18.29
C GLU A 177 -4.29 21.90 -19.82
N GLN A 178 -3.24 22.47 -20.42
CA GLN A 178 -2.92 22.16 -21.82
C GLN A 178 -2.48 20.69 -21.88
N ALA A 179 -3.09 19.96 -22.81
CA ALA A 179 -2.73 18.60 -23.18
C ALA A 179 -1.20 18.48 -23.26
N GLN A 180 -0.60 17.68 -22.38
CA GLN A 180 0.71 17.11 -22.65
C GLN A 180 0.51 16.12 -23.79
N ASP A 181 0.71 16.64 -24.99
CA ASP A 181 0.88 15.84 -26.19
C ASP A 181 1.90 14.75 -25.92
N SER A 182 1.58 13.56 -26.42
CA SER A 182 2.37 12.35 -26.34
C SER A 182 3.82 12.59 -26.76
N ALA A 183 4.71 12.65 -25.79
CA ALA A 183 6.10 12.27 -25.95
C ALA A 183 6.47 11.42 -24.74
N ALA A 184 6.52 10.10 -24.93
CA ALA A 184 7.26 9.24 -24.02
C ALA A 184 8.69 9.80 -23.96
N ALA A 185 9.02 10.48 -22.88
CA ALA A 185 10.40 10.81 -22.59
C ALA A 185 11.13 9.46 -22.45
N PRO A 186 12.19 9.20 -23.23
CA PRO A 186 12.99 8.02 -22.99
C PRO A 186 13.51 8.14 -21.55
N ILE A 187 13.35 7.08 -20.78
CA ILE A 187 13.96 6.94 -19.47
C ILE A 187 15.47 6.87 -19.75
N THR A 188 16.15 8.02 -19.74
CA THR A 188 17.60 8.05 -19.82
C THR A 188 18.12 7.57 -18.48
N ASP A 189 18.68 6.36 -18.47
CA ASP A 189 19.61 5.93 -17.42
C ASP A 189 20.65 7.02 -17.23
N GLY A 190 20.70 7.59 -16.03
CA GLY A 190 21.51 8.78 -15.77
C GLY A 190 21.56 9.15 -14.29
N PHE A 191 21.77 8.17 -13.40
CA PHE A 191 22.43 8.42 -12.12
C PHE A 191 23.91 8.09 -12.31
N GLU A 192 24.69 9.09 -12.75
CA GLU A 192 26.15 9.05 -12.59
C GLU A 192 26.48 9.38 -11.13
N PHE A 193 27.27 8.48 -10.52
CA PHE A 193 28.01 8.67 -9.27
C PHE A 193 29.44 9.07 -9.58
#